data_AF-A0A0G0Y2Q8-F1
#
_entry.id   AF-A0A0G0Y2Q8-F1
#
_cell.length_a   1.000
_cell.length_b   1.000
_cell.length_c   1.000
_cell.angle_alpha   90.00
_cell.angle_beta   90.00
_cell.angle_gamma   90.00
#
_symmetry.space_group_name_H-M   'P 1'
#
loop_
_entity.id
_entity.type
_entity.pdbx_description
1 polymer ?
#
loop_
_entity_poly.entity_id
_entity_poly.type
_entity_poly.pdbx_seq_one_letter_code
_entity_poly.pdbx_strand_id
1 'polypeptide(L)'
;MKKLVGLSFVLILTFLFSLFTLSSVRADELEQIQKQIDDLEKQLELSQNATTPLESQVKSLEGQLEAISARLSAIQKDLAESEKDLDYQREILAKTVRSFYIRSFVDIPLLTLFASGDASETLKLIAFQAQTSKQDRTVIKEISEKIAKLADDKKRLASAQAQINKQSQFLKGEIASAKSFQSELEGKISALTARQQEILAEKSGTFQTTVGDVPLADDPNSRPDYSPGFSPAFAAFSFGAPHFKGMSQYGAFGRAKAGQNYEQILRAYYGEGVEIKDHNPDVQITVEGYGTYSLEEYAKRIYEMPGSWGDEGGMEALKAQAVAARSYALARGGSICATESCQVFKPSPKGGNWEEAVNQTRGKVVYANGAPFSTWYASTSGGYL
;
A
#
# COMPACT_ATOMS: atom_id res chain seq x y z
N MET A 1 16.58 -23.97 -37.36
CA MET A 1 17.35 -24.13 -36.10
C MET A 1 17.13 -23.04 -35.04
N LYS A 2 16.10 -22.17 -35.13
CA LYS A 2 15.79 -21.17 -34.05
C LYS A 2 14.50 -21.45 -33.25
N LYS A 3 13.70 -22.46 -33.64
CA LYS A 3 12.44 -22.83 -32.94
C LYS A 3 12.55 -24.07 -32.04
N LEU A 4 13.63 -24.85 -32.12
CA LEU A 4 13.84 -26.03 -31.25
C LEU A 4 14.51 -25.70 -29.91
N VAL A 5 15.19 -24.56 -29.79
CA VAL A 5 15.89 -24.17 -28.54
C VAL A 5 14.90 -23.70 -27.47
N GLY A 6 13.74 -23.16 -27.86
CA GLY A 6 12.71 -22.71 -26.92
C GLY A 6 11.96 -23.84 -26.22
N LEU A 7 11.78 -25.00 -26.90
CA LEU A 7 11.01 -26.12 -26.33
C LEU A 7 11.82 -26.91 -25.28
N SER A 8 13.14 -27.01 -25.45
CA SER A 8 14.03 -27.65 -24.47
C SER A 8 14.20 -26.82 -23.19
N PHE A 9 14.04 -25.50 -23.27
CA PHE A 9 14.18 -24.62 -22.09
C PHE A 9 12.96 -24.70 -21.17
N VAL A 10 11.76 -24.87 -21.74
CA VAL A 10 10.51 -25.00 -20.97
C VAL A 10 10.41 -26.36 -20.27
N LEU A 11 10.90 -27.43 -20.90
CA LEU A 11 10.89 -28.78 -20.31
C LEU A 11 11.93 -28.98 -19.19
N ILE A 12 13.02 -28.22 -19.21
CA ILE A 12 14.02 -28.24 -18.13
C ILE A 12 13.54 -27.42 -16.92
N LEU A 13 12.73 -26.37 -17.14
CA LEU A 13 12.15 -25.57 -16.05
C LEU A 13 11.03 -26.30 -15.30
N THR A 14 10.25 -27.16 -15.99
CA THR A 14 9.17 -27.93 -15.34
C THR A 14 9.68 -29.15 -14.58
N PHE A 15 10.83 -29.72 -14.98
CA PHE A 15 11.43 -30.87 -14.28
C PHE A 15 12.18 -30.49 -12.98
N LEU A 16 12.52 -29.21 -12.81
CA LEU A 16 13.12 -28.68 -11.57
C LEU A 16 12.09 -28.35 -10.48
N PHE A 17 10.79 -28.48 -10.76
CA PHE A 17 9.71 -28.12 -9.83
C PHE A 17 9.18 -29.30 -9.00
N SER A 18 9.64 -30.54 -9.23
CA SER A 18 9.06 -31.74 -8.61
C SER A 18 9.90 -32.39 -7.51
N LEU A 19 10.95 -31.73 -7.01
CA LEU A 19 11.81 -32.28 -5.96
C LEU A 19 12.14 -31.23 -4.91
N PHE A 20 11.20 -30.90 -4.02
CA PHE A 20 11.53 -30.46 -2.67
C PHE A 20 10.45 -30.88 -1.69
N THR A 21 10.64 -32.08 -1.15
CA THR A 21 10.06 -32.54 0.11
C THR A 21 10.87 -31.99 1.27
N LEU A 22 10.16 -31.57 2.32
CA LEU A 22 10.65 -31.24 3.68
C LEU A 22 11.57 -30.02 3.76
N SER A 23 10.99 -28.86 4.13
CA SER A 23 11.76 -27.64 4.42
C SER A 23 11.77 -27.38 5.93
N SER A 24 12.94 -27.58 6.54
CA SER A 24 13.31 -26.92 7.79
C SER A 24 13.34 -25.41 7.56
N VAL A 25 12.60 -24.64 8.35
CA VAL A 25 12.54 -23.17 8.28
C VAL A 25 13.92 -22.58 8.60
N ARG A 26 14.56 -21.92 7.63
CA ARG A 26 15.84 -21.22 7.80
C ARG A 26 15.63 -19.71 8.04
N ALA A 27 16.65 -19.05 8.58
CA ALA A 27 16.67 -17.60 8.77
C ALA A 27 16.67 -16.83 7.43
N ASP A 28 17.21 -17.43 6.36
CA ASP A 28 17.38 -16.81 5.03
C ASP A 28 16.09 -16.36 4.34
N GLU A 29 14.95 -17.03 4.59
CA GLU A 29 13.70 -16.71 3.90
C GLU A 29 13.15 -15.32 4.26
N LEU A 30 13.34 -14.87 5.50
CA LEU A 30 12.85 -13.58 5.97
C LEU A 30 13.62 -12.41 5.38
N GLU A 31 14.94 -12.55 5.27
CA GLU A 31 15.82 -11.57 4.63
C GLU A 31 15.57 -11.50 3.12
N GLN A 32 15.32 -12.65 2.49
CA GLN A 32 14.96 -12.71 1.08
C GLN A 32 13.59 -12.07 0.79
N ILE A 33 12.58 -12.31 1.64
CA ILE A 33 11.26 -11.67 1.51
C ILE A 33 11.37 -10.16 1.74
N GLN A 34 12.11 -9.71 2.75
CA GLN A 34 12.33 -8.27 2.97
C GLN A 34 13.00 -7.63 1.74
N LYS A 35 14.03 -8.26 1.18
CA LYS A 35 14.70 -7.76 -0.02
C LYS A 35 13.76 -7.69 -1.24
N GLN A 36 12.83 -8.63 -1.37
CA GLN A 36 11.81 -8.59 -2.43
C GLN A 36 10.79 -7.47 -2.21
N ILE A 37 10.38 -7.23 -0.96
CA ILE A 37 9.51 -6.10 -0.59
C ILE A 37 10.23 -4.79 -0.94
N ASP A 38 11.47 -4.60 -0.50
CA ASP A 38 12.24 -3.37 -0.74
C ASP A 38 12.41 -3.09 -2.25
N ASP A 39 12.66 -4.13 -3.06
CA ASP A 39 12.79 -3.98 -4.51
C ASP A 39 11.45 -3.63 -5.18
N LEU A 40 10.35 -4.23 -4.74
CA LEU A 40 9.01 -3.91 -5.24
C LEU A 40 8.54 -2.52 -4.81
N GLU A 41 8.82 -2.11 -3.56
CA GLU A 41 8.55 -0.77 -3.06
C GLU A 41 9.32 0.28 -3.88
N LYS A 42 10.60 0.00 -4.18
CA LYS A 42 11.41 0.85 -5.04
C LYS A 42 10.86 0.92 -6.47
N GLN A 43 10.41 -0.21 -7.04
CA GLN A 43 9.78 -0.22 -8.36
C GLN A 43 8.47 0.56 -8.37
N LEU A 44 7.66 0.44 -7.31
CA LEU A 44 6.43 1.20 -7.13
C LEU A 44 6.72 2.70 -7.01
N GLU A 45 7.70 3.09 -6.21
CA GLU A 45 8.12 4.49 -6.03
C GLU A 45 8.63 5.09 -7.35
N LEU A 46 9.47 4.37 -8.09
CA LEU A 46 9.93 4.79 -9.41
C LEU A 46 8.76 4.93 -10.40
N SER A 47 7.81 4.00 -10.37
CA SER A 47 6.61 4.08 -11.20
C SER A 47 5.76 5.28 -10.83
N GLN A 48 5.53 5.55 -9.54
CA GLN A 48 4.72 6.69 -9.05
C GLN A 48 5.41 8.03 -9.35
N ASN A 49 6.72 8.13 -9.15
CA ASN A 49 7.49 9.33 -9.46
C ASN A 49 7.52 9.61 -10.97
N ALA A 50 7.53 8.58 -11.80
CA ALA A 50 7.38 8.74 -13.24
C ALA A 50 5.95 9.17 -13.61
N THR A 51 4.91 8.57 -13.02
CA THR A 51 3.52 8.84 -13.42
C THR A 51 2.95 10.13 -12.85
N THR A 52 3.29 10.55 -11.62
CA THR A 52 2.69 11.73 -10.96
C THR A 52 2.79 13.04 -11.78
N PRO A 53 3.98 13.46 -12.27
CA PRO A 53 4.08 14.66 -13.11
C PRO A 53 3.40 14.48 -14.48
N LEU A 54 3.34 13.25 -14.97
CA LEU A 54 2.68 12.88 -16.22
C LEU A 54 1.15 12.88 -16.06
N GLU A 55 0.59 12.47 -14.93
CA GLU A 55 -0.86 12.44 -14.66
C GLU A 55 -1.48 13.85 -14.68
N SER A 56 -0.77 14.84 -14.14
CA SER A 56 -1.21 16.24 -14.20
C SER A 56 -1.27 16.75 -15.65
N GLN A 57 -0.24 16.43 -16.44
CA GLN A 57 -0.19 16.78 -17.86
C GLN A 57 -1.28 16.06 -18.66
N VAL A 58 -1.50 14.78 -18.38
CA VAL A 58 -2.53 13.98 -19.05
C VAL A 58 -3.92 14.48 -18.69
N LYS A 59 -4.19 14.83 -17.42
CA LYS A 59 -5.46 15.46 -17.02
C LYS A 59 -5.70 16.80 -17.72
N SER A 60 -4.64 17.59 -17.89
CA SER A 60 -4.71 18.84 -18.67
C SER A 60 -5.04 18.55 -20.14
N LEU A 61 -4.37 17.56 -20.75
CA LEU A 61 -4.62 17.13 -22.12
C LEU A 61 -6.03 16.56 -22.31
N GLU A 62 -6.56 15.80 -21.35
CA GLU A 62 -7.95 15.33 -21.36
C GLU A 62 -8.94 16.50 -21.37
N GLY A 63 -8.74 17.49 -20.48
CA GLY A 63 -9.58 18.69 -20.46
C GLY A 63 -9.49 19.48 -21.76
N GLN A 64 -8.31 19.55 -22.38
CA GLN A 64 -8.14 20.16 -23.70
C GLN A 64 -8.88 19.37 -24.80
N LEU A 65 -8.77 18.04 -24.80
CA LEU A 65 -9.46 17.18 -25.77
C LEU A 65 -10.99 17.27 -25.63
N GLU A 66 -11.50 17.32 -24.41
CA GLU A 66 -12.93 17.53 -24.14
C GLU A 66 -13.40 18.89 -24.64
N ALA A 67 -12.64 19.95 -24.36
CA ALA A 67 -12.94 21.29 -24.87
C ALA A 67 -12.92 21.34 -26.41
N ILE A 68 -11.96 20.68 -27.05
CA ILE A 68 -11.90 20.60 -28.51
C ILE A 68 -13.08 19.77 -29.05
N SER A 69 -13.42 18.64 -28.43
CA SER A 69 -14.57 17.83 -28.83
C SER A 69 -15.89 18.60 -28.71
N ALA A 70 -16.05 19.42 -27.67
CA ALA A 70 -17.20 20.31 -27.51
C ALA A 70 -17.25 21.37 -28.61
N ARG A 71 -16.11 21.97 -28.98
CA ARG A 71 -16.00 22.90 -30.11
C ARG A 71 -16.33 22.22 -31.45
N LEU A 72 -15.82 21.02 -31.70
CA LEU A 72 -16.16 20.27 -32.93
C LEU A 72 -17.65 19.95 -32.99
N SER A 73 -18.27 19.62 -31.85
CA SER A 73 -19.72 19.40 -31.78
C SER A 73 -20.53 20.68 -32.06
N ALA A 74 -20.04 21.85 -31.62
CA ALA A 74 -20.64 23.13 -31.95
C ALA A 74 -20.51 23.43 -33.45
N ILE A 75 -19.31 23.28 -34.02
CA ILE A 75 -19.06 23.44 -35.45
C ILE A 75 -19.93 22.47 -36.28
N GLN A 76 -20.15 21.25 -35.79
CA GLN A 76 -21.03 20.28 -36.45
C GLN A 76 -22.47 20.79 -36.51
N LYS A 77 -22.97 21.43 -35.45
CA LYS A 77 -24.31 22.05 -35.43
C LYS A 77 -24.38 23.22 -36.40
N ASP A 78 -23.38 24.11 -36.37
CA ASP A 78 -23.32 25.28 -37.25
C ASP A 78 -23.26 24.87 -38.74
N LEU A 79 -22.51 23.80 -39.06
CA LEU A 79 -22.46 23.24 -40.42
C LEU A 79 -23.79 22.59 -40.83
N ALA A 80 -24.51 21.95 -39.90
CA ALA A 80 -25.82 21.38 -40.17
C ALA A 80 -26.88 22.47 -40.42
N GLU A 81 -26.78 23.61 -39.73
CA GLU A 81 -27.62 24.78 -40.00
C GLU A 81 -27.27 25.42 -41.34
N SER A 82 -25.97 25.60 -41.62
CA SER A 82 -25.48 26.10 -42.91
C SER A 82 -25.93 25.24 -44.09
N GLU A 83 -26.04 23.92 -43.90
CA GLU A 83 -26.54 23.00 -44.93
C GLU A 83 -28.03 23.20 -45.23
N LYS A 84 -28.85 23.48 -44.21
CA LYS A 84 -30.28 23.81 -44.40
C LYS A 84 -30.45 25.10 -45.19
N ASP A 85 -29.65 26.13 -44.87
CA ASP A 85 -29.65 27.39 -45.62
C ASP A 85 -29.19 27.18 -47.08
N LEU A 86 -28.24 26.27 -47.29
CA LEU A 86 -27.74 25.92 -48.61
C LEU A 86 -28.78 25.19 -49.46
N ASP A 87 -29.69 24.41 -48.86
CA ASP A 87 -30.75 23.72 -49.61
C ASP A 87 -31.68 24.71 -50.30
N TYR A 88 -32.04 25.80 -49.64
CA TYR A 88 -32.77 26.90 -50.27
C TYR A 88 -31.95 27.58 -51.38
N GLN A 89 -30.64 27.80 -51.15
CA GLN A 89 -29.74 28.37 -52.15
C GLN A 89 -29.54 27.46 -53.36
N ARG A 90 -29.62 26.12 -53.21
CA ARG A 90 -29.56 25.15 -54.31
C ARG A 90 -30.77 25.27 -55.24
N GLU A 91 -31.95 25.53 -54.71
CA GLU A 91 -33.13 25.79 -55.54
C GLU A 91 -32.98 27.08 -56.36
N ILE A 92 -32.49 28.16 -55.71
CA ILE A 92 -32.19 29.41 -56.40
C ILE A 92 -31.15 29.18 -57.47
N LEU A 93 -30.05 28.48 -57.15
CA LEU A 93 -29.00 28.14 -58.09
C LEU A 93 -29.56 27.39 -59.30
N ALA A 94 -30.40 26.36 -59.10
CA ALA A 94 -31.00 25.60 -60.19
C ALA A 94 -31.88 26.48 -61.10
N LYS A 95 -32.68 27.39 -60.51
CA LYS A 95 -33.51 28.35 -61.27
C LYS A 95 -32.64 29.36 -62.03
N THR A 96 -31.60 29.89 -61.40
CA THR A 96 -30.68 30.88 -61.98
C THR A 96 -29.86 30.25 -63.12
N VAL A 97 -29.30 29.05 -62.93
CA VAL A 97 -28.57 28.31 -63.96
C VAL A 97 -29.49 28.02 -65.16
N ARG A 98 -30.73 27.57 -64.93
CA ARG A 98 -31.70 27.35 -65.99
C ARG A 98 -32.01 28.63 -66.77
N SER A 99 -32.24 29.74 -66.06
CA SER A 99 -32.58 31.04 -66.67
C SER A 99 -31.40 31.60 -67.47
N PHE A 100 -30.19 31.49 -66.92
CA PHE A 100 -28.95 31.82 -67.60
C PHE A 100 -28.75 30.99 -68.86
N TYR A 101 -28.95 29.66 -68.78
CA TYR A 101 -28.81 28.74 -69.91
C TYR A 101 -29.80 29.07 -71.04
N ILE A 102 -31.08 29.26 -70.73
CA ILE A 102 -32.10 29.63 -71.72
C ILE A 102 -31.75 30.95 -72.41
N ARG A 103 -31.40 32.00 -71.64
CA ARG A 103 -30.98 33.30 -72.19
C ARG A 103 -29.75 33.19 -73.08
N SER A 104 -28.79 32.34 -72.71
CA SER A 104 -27.57 32.14 -73.50
C SER A 104 -27.79 31.44 -74.84
N PHE A 105 -28.91 30.71 -75.00
CA PHE A 105 -29.23 29.96 -76.21
C PHE A 105 -30.25 30.67 -77.12
N VAL A 106 -31.20 31.43 -76.53
CA VAL A 106 -32.32 32.03 -77.27
C VAL A 106 -31.97 33.40 -77.88
N ASP A 107 -31.06 34.16 -77.29
CA ASP A 107 -30.76 35.53 -77.71
C ASP A 107 -29.40 35.63 -78.40
N ILE A 108 -29.40 35.57 -79.72
CA ILE A 108 -28.26 36.03 -80.54
C ILE A 108 -28.41 37.56 -80.63
N PRO A 109 -27.51 38.38 -80.05
CA PRO A 109 -27.62 39.84 -80.03
C PRO A 109 -27.76 40.47 -81.42
N LEU A 110 -27.24 39.76 -82.42
CA LEU A 110 -27.35 40.13 -83.82
C LEU A 110 -28.79 39.98 -84.36
N LEU A 111 -29.50 38.91 -83.98
CA LEU A 111 -30.88 38.66 -84.41
C LEU A 111 -31.86 39.65 -83.76
N THR A 112 -31.65 40.00 -82.49
CA THR A 112 -32.47 41.00 -81.79
C THR A 112 -32.26 42.40 -82.35
N LEU A 113 -31.03 42.75 -82.75
CA LEU A 113 -30.71 44.01 -83.43
C LEU A 113 -31.37 44.13 -84.81
N PHE A 114 -31.49 43.04 -85.56
CA PHE A 114 -32.11 43.04 -86.89
C PHE A 114 -33.64 42.92 -86.86
N ALA A 115 -34.24 42.43 -85.78
CA ALA A 115 -35.69 42.29 -85.63
C ALA A 115 -36.39 43.52 -85.05
N SER A 116 -35.64 44.47 -84.48
CA SER A 116 -36.19 45.62 -83.75
C SER A 116 -36.37 46.87 -84.61
N GLY A 117 -37.48 47.60 -84.42
CA GLY A 117 -37.75 48.88 -85.10
C GLY A 117 -37.11 50.13 -84.45
N ASP A 118 -36.58 50.01 -83.22
CA ASP A 118 -35.93 51.11 -82.48
C ASP A 118 -34.56 50.65 -81.93
N ALA A 119 -33.48 51.31 -82.38
CA ALA A 119 -32.12 50.97 -81.99
C ALA A 119 -31.79 51.32 -80.53
N SER A 120 -32.41 52.35 -79.96
CA SER A 120 -32.18 52.81 -78.58
C SER A 120 -32.80 51.86 -77.57
N GLU A 121 -34.04 51.41 -77.82
CA GLU A 121 -34.71 50.40 -76.99
C GLU A 121 -33.96 49.07 -77.02
N THR A 122 -33.43 48.69 -78.19
CA THR A 122 -32.69 47.44 -78.37
C THR A 122 -31.34 47.46 -77.68
N LEU A 123 -30.60 48.57 -77.73
CA LEU A 123 -29.36 48.74 -76.97
C LEU A 123 -29.61 48.70 -75.45
N LYS A 124 -30.72 49.27 -74.96
CA LYS A 124 -31.11 49.16 -73.55
C LYS A 124 -31.41 47.71 -73.16
N LEU A 125 -32.12 46.97 -74.01
CA LEU A 125 -32.43 45.56 -73.80
C LEU A 125 -31.16 44.70 -73.74
N ILE A 126 -30.24 44.87 -74.70
CA ILE A 126 -28.94 44.17 -74.73
C ILE A 126 -28.11 44.51 -73.49
N ALA A 127 -28.06 45.78 -73.08
CA ALA A 127 -27.34 46.21 -71.88
C ALA A 127 -27.94 45.61 -70.60
N PHE A 128 -29.27 45.57 -70.49
CA PHE A 128 -29.97 44.95 -69.36
C PHE A 128 -29.68 43.44 -69.30
N GLN A 129 -29.74 42.74 -70.43
CA GLN A 129 -29.44 41.31 -70.51
C GLN A 129 -27.99 40.99 -70.16
N ALA A 130 -27.03 41.78 -70.66
CA ALA A 130 -25.61 41.63 -70.32
C ALA A 130 -25.37 41.80 -68.81
N GLN A 131 -26.04 42.78 -68.18
CA GLN A 131 -25.97 43.00 -66.74
C GLN A 131 -26.61 41.84 -65.96
N THR A 132 -27.78 41.34 -66.37
CA THR A 132 -28.42 40.18 -65.73
C THR A 132 -27.54 38.93 -65.86
N SER A 133 -26.96 38.68 -67.03
CA SER A 133 -26.04 37.55 -67.24
C SER A 133 -24.79 37.64 -66.36
N LYS A 134 -24.27 38.86 -66.13
CA LYS A 134 -23.16 39.09 -65.20
C LYS A 134 -23.58 38.81 -63.76
N GLN A 135 -24.74 39.27 -63.34
CA GLN A 135 -25.30 39.00 -62.02
C GLN A 135 -25.52 37.50 -61.79
N ASP A 136 -26.11 36.80 -62.75
CA ASP A 136 -26.30 35.35 -62.69
C ASP A 136 -24.96 34.62 -62.52
N ARG A 137 -23.93 34.99 -63.30
CA ARG A 137 -22.59 34.39 -63.17
C ARG A 137 -22.00 34.60 -61.79
N THR A 138 -22.16 35.79 -61.22
CA THR A 138 -21.72 36.09 -59.85
C THR A 138 -22.46 35.21 -58.84
N VAL A 139 -23.79 35.14 -58.91
CA VAL A 139 -24.61 34.32 -57.99
C VAL A 139 -24.28 32.83 -58.12
N ILE A 140 -24.14 32.33 -59.36
CA ILE A 140 -23.76 30.93 -59.63
C ILE A 140 -22.39 30.63 -59.03
N LYS A 141 -21.42 31.51 -59.22
CA LYS A 141 -20.06 31.36 -58.68
C LYS A 141 -20.08 31.35 -57.15
N GLU A 142 -20.71 32.34 -56.52
CA GLU A 142 -20.76 32.48 -55.06
C GLU A 142 -21.42 31.27 -54.38
N ILE A 143 -22.56 30.81 -54.88
CA ILE A 143 -23.25 29.65 -54.29
C ILE A 143 -22.45 28.36 -54.54
N SER A 144 -21.86 28.19 -55.74
CA SER A 144 -21.02 27.02 -56.05
C SER A 144 -19.77 26.93 -55.16
N GLU A 145 -19.11 28.07 -54.91
CA GLU A 145 -17.98 28.16 -53.99
C GLU A 145 -18.39 27.83 -52.55
N LYS A 146 -19.55 28.31 -52.10
CA LYS A 146 -20.12 27.96 -50.78
C LYS A 146 -20.40 26.46 -50.64
N ILE A 147 -20.99 25.84 -51.67
CA ILE A 147 -21.26 24.38 -51.68
C ILE A 147 -19.95 23.59 -51.58
N ALA A 148 -18.95 23.94 -52.38
CA ALA A 148 -17.66 23.26 -52.37
C ALA A 148 -16.95 23.42 -51.02
N LYS A 149 -16.96 24.62 -50.45
CA LYS A 149 -16.37 24.90 -49.14
C LYS A 149 -17.05 24.11 -48.01
N LEU A 150 -18.38 24.10 -47.97
CA LEU A 150 -19.14 23.37 -46.95
C LEU A 150 -18.85 21.86 -47.00
N ALA A 151 -18.72 21.29 -48.20
CA ALA A 151 -18.36 19.90 -48.38
C ALA A 151 -16.95 19.57 -47.86
N ASP A 152 -15.97 20.45 -48.11
CA ASP A 152 -14.60 20.30 -47.60
C ASP A 152 -14.52 20.46 -46.08
N ASP A 153 -15.22 21.46 -45.53
CA ASP A 153 -15.28 21.72 -44.09
C ASP A 153 -15.87 20.52 -43.33
N LYS A 154 -16.92 19.88 -43.86
CA LYS A 154 -17.48 18.63 -43.31
C LYS A 154 -16.49 17.48 -43.32
N LYS A 155 -15.72 17.32 -44.40
CA LYS A 155 -14.70 16.27 -44.51
C LYS A 155 -13.58 16.48 -43.50
N ARG A 156 -13.12 17.73 -43.35
CA ARG A 156 -12.09 18.11 -42.36
C ARG A 156 -12.58 17.88 -40.94
N LEU A 157 -13.83 18.26 -40.64
CA LEU A 157 -14.46 18.04 -39.33
C LEU A 157 -14.50 16.54 -38.98
N ALA A 158 -14.97 15.70 -39.91
CA ALA A 158 -15.03 14.25 -39.69
C ALA A 158 -13.64 13.66 -39.43
N SER A 159 -12.62 14.08 -40.18
CA SER A 159 -11.23 13.66 -39.98
C SER A 159 -10.68 14.12 -38.62
N ALA A 160 -10.95 15.36 -38.23
CA ALA A 160 -10.52 15.91 -36.95
C ALA A 160 -11.16 15.18 -35.77
N GLN A 161 -12.47 14.90 -35.85
CA GLN A 161 -13.17 14.15 -34.82
C GLN A 161 -12.62 12.72 -34.66
N ALA A 162 -12.36 12.04 -35.78
CA ALA A 162 -11.78 10.70 -35.75
C ALA A 162 -10.38 10.69 -35.11
N GLN A 163 -9.54 11.68 -35.42
CA GLN A 163 -8.19 11.78 -34.85
C GLN A 163 -8.22 12.09 -33.35
N ILE A 164 -9.07 13.01 -32.92
CA ILE A 164 -9.23 13.35 -31.50
C ILE A 164 -9.76 12.18 -30.70
N ASN A 165 -10.78 11.46 -31.21
CA ASN A 165 -11.31 10.27 -30.55
C ASN A 165 -10.23 9.20 -30.39
N LYS A 166 -9.40 8.98 -31.44
CA LYS A 166 -8.30 8.03 -31.38
C LYS A 166 -7.23 8.42 -30.34
N GLN A 167 -6.84 9.69 -30.30
CA GLN A 167 -5.87 10.19 -29.32
C GLN A 167 -6.41 10.10 -27.89
N SER A 168 -7.68 10.45 -27.68
CA SER A 168 -8.34 10.34 -26.37
C SER A 168 -8.41 8.90 -25.88
N GLN A 169 -8.81 7.95 -26.74
CA GLN A 169 -8.85 6.53 -26.39
C GLN A 169 -7.46 5.97 -26.07
N PHE A 170 -6.44 6.34 -26.84
CA PHE A 170 -5.07 5.93 -26.60
C PHE A 170 -4.57 6.40 -25.23
N LEU A 171 -4.71 7.69 -24.92
CA LEU A 171 -4.29 8.24 -23.63
C LEU A 171 -5.01 7.58 -22.45
N LYS A 172 -6.33 7.37 -22.57
CA LYS A 172 -7.11 6.66 -21.53
C LYS A 172 -6.65 5.22 -21.32
N GLY A 173 -6.29 4.53 -22.40
CA GLY A 173 -5.75 3.17 -22.34
C GLY A 173 -4.41 3.10 -21.60
N GLU A 174 -3.47 3.97 -21.95
CA GLU A 174 -2.13 4.01 -21.32
C GLU A 174 -2.21 4.32 -19.81
N ILE A 175 -3.08 5.25 -19.40
CA ILE A 175 -3.30 5.54 -17.97
C ILE A 175 -3.88 4.31 -17.25
N ALA A 176 -4.86 3.64 -17.86
CA ALA A 176 -5.47 2.47 -17.27
C ALA A 176 -4.44 1.34 -17.08
N SER A 177 -3.58 1.13 -18.07
CA SER A 177 -2.47 0.17 -17.99
C SER A 177 -1.47 0.53 -16.88
N ALA A 178 -1.08 1.80 -16.76
CA ALA A 178 -0.18 2.26 -15.70
C ALA A 178 -0.78 2.06 -14.30
N LYS A 179 -2.07 2.39 -14.11
CA LYS A 179 -2.79 2.16 -12.85
C LYS A 179 -2.93 0.68 -12.51
N SER A 180 -3.19 -0.16 -13.52
CA SER A 180 -3.24 -1.61 -13.33
C SER A 180 -1.90 -2.17 -12.88
N PHE A 181 -0.79 -1.69 -13.44
CA PHE A 181 0.55 -2.10 -13.04
C PHE A 181 0.87 -1.69 -11.59
N GLN A 182 0.54 -0.46 -11.20
CA GLN A 182 0.68 0.00 -9.80
C GLN A 182 -0.12 -0.88 -8.84
N SER A 183 -1.38 -1.17 -9.17
CA SER A 183 -2.23 -2.03 -8.34
C SER A 183 -1.70 -3.47 -8.23
N GLU A 184 -1.10 -4.02 -9.30
CA GLU A 184 -0.46 -5.33 -9.26
C GLU A 184 0.76 -5.35 -8.33
N LEU A 185 1.59 -4.29 -8.36
CA LEU A 185 2.73 -4.14 -7.46
C LEU A 185 2.29 -4.04 -6.00
N GLU A 186 1.29 -3.21 -5.69
CA GLU A 186 0.70 -3.09 -4.35
C GLU A 186 0.14 -4.43 -3.85
N GLY A 187 -0.52 -5.19 -4.73
CA GLY A 187 -1.01 -6.54 -4.42
C GLY A 187 0.11 -7.51 -4.06
N LYS A 188 1.22 -7.49 -4.81
CA LYS A 188 2.40 -8.33 -4.53
C LYS A 188 3.08 -7.94 -3.21
N ILE A 189 3.24 -6.64 -2.95
CA ILE A 189 3.79 -6.14 -1.69
C ILE A 189 2.92 -6.61 -0.52
N SER A 190 1.60 -6.42 -0.61
CA SER A 190 0.66 -6.86 0.42
C SER A 190 0.74 -8.38 0.69
N ALA A 191 0.81 -9.19 -0.37
CA ALA A 191 0.95 -10.64 -0.24
C ALA A 191 2.27 -11.05 0.42
N LEU A 192 3.39 -10.43 0.04
CA LEU A 192 4.70 -10.71 0.64
C LEU A 192 4.79 -10.23 2.09
N THR A 193 4.22 -9.06 2.40
CA THR A 193 4.13 -8.55 3.78
C THR A 193 3.25 -9.46 4.64
N ALA A 194 2.12 -9.94 4.12
CA ALA A 194 1.28 -10.91 4.83
C ALA A 194 2.04 -12.22 5.10
N ARG A 195 2.79 -12.72 4.11
CA ARG A 195 3.63 -13.91 4.29
C ARG A 195 4.76 -13.67 5.29
N GLN A 196 5.35 -12.47 5.31
CA GLN A 196 6.35 -12.08 6.29
C GLN A 196 5.76 -12.10 7.71
N GLN A 197 4.57 -11.52 7.89
CA GLN A 197 3.87 -11.51 9.18
C GLN A 197 3.49 -12.93 9.63
N GLU A 198 3.06 -13.80 8.71
CA GLU A 198 2.79 -15.20 9.00
C GLU A 198 4.05 -15.94 9.46
N ILE A 199 5.17 -15.78 8.75
CA ILE A 199 6.45 -16.39 9.16
C ILE A 199 6.93 -15.82 10.51
N LEU A 200 6.73 -14.52 10.76
CA LEU A 200 7.04 -13.91 12.06
C LEU A 200 6.12 -14.43 13.16
N ALA A 201 4.84 -14.68 12.89
CA ALA A 201 3.87 -15.28 13.81
C ALA A 201 4.24 -16.74 14.13
N GLU A 202 4.58 -17.54 13.11
CA GLU A 202 5.08 -18.91 13.25
C GLU A 202 6.41 -18.94 14.02
N LYS A 203 7.35 -18.03 13.73
CA LYS A 203 8.64 -17.93 14.44
C LYS A 203 8.52 -17.37 15.85
N SER A 204 7.53 -16.52 16.12
CA SER A 204 7.27 -16.00 17.47
C SER A 204 6.51 -16.99 18.36
N GLY A 205 6.06 -18.14 17.81
CA GLY A 205 5.46 -19.23 18.59
C GLY A 205 4.24 -18.79 19.39
N THR A 206 3.47 -17.82 18.90
CA THR A 206 2.48 -17.14 19.71
C THR A 206 1.17 -17.93 19.78
N PHE A 207 1.13 -18.92 20.68
CA PHE A 207 -0.10 -19.17 21.43
C PHE A 207 -0.24 -18.06 22.47
N GLN A 208 -1.07 -17.03 22.20
CA GLN A 208 -1.63 -16.22 23.29
C GLN A 208 -2.79 -17.01 23.88
N THR A 209 -2.58 -17.56 25.07
CA THR A 209 -3.63 -18.20 25.87
C THR A 209 -3.66 -17.50 27.22
N THR A 210 -4.85 -17.15 27.69
CA THR A 210 -5.08 -16.64 29.04
C THR A 210 -4.91 -17.77 30.05
N VAL A 211 -4.62 -17.47 31.32
CA VAL A 211 -4.75 -18.47 32.41
C VAL A 211 -6.24 -18.88 32.47
N GLY A 212 -6.59 -19.98 31.80
CA GLY A 212 -7.97 -20.45 31.61
C GLY A 212 -8.33 -20.94 30.20
N ASP A 213 -7.55 -20.58 29.17
CA ASP A 213 -7.78 -21.03 27.77
C ASP A 213 -7.01 -22.32 27.43
N VAL A 214 -6.05 -22.70 28.26
CA VAL A 214 -5.46 -24.04 28.21
C VAL A 214 -6.43 -25.00 28.90
N PRO A 215 -6.87 -26.10 28.27
CA PRO A 215 -7.61 -27.14 28.98
C PRO A 215 -6.86 -27.49 30.27
N LEU A 216 -7.59 -27.64 31.38
CA LEU A 216 -7.03 -28.26 32.58
C LEU A 216 -6.33 -29.54 32.13
N ALA A 217 -5.08 -29.73 32.54
CA ALA A 217 -4.29 -30.88 32.16
C ALA A 217 -4.87 -32.15 32.79
N ASP A 218 -5.97 -32.63 32.21
CA ASP A 218 -6.67 -33.86 32.53
C ASP A 218 -6.24 -34.98 31.58
N ASP A 219 -5.09 -34.86 30.92
CA ASP A 219 -4.45 -35.99 30.25
C ASP A 219 -4.13 -37.05 31.32
N PRO A 220 -4.77 -38.24 31.29
CA PRO A 220 -4.55 -39.30 32.28
C PRO A 220 -3.09 -39.77 32.34
N ASN A 221 -2.33 -39.57 31.26
CA ASN A 221 -0.91 -39.92 31.18
C ASN A 221 0.01 -38.86 31.81
N SER A 222 -0.51 -37.66 32.07
CA SER A 222 0.21 -36.52 32.64
C SER A 222 0.02 -36.39 34.17
N ARG A 223 -0.42 -37.47 34.82
CA ARG A 223 -0.69 -37.50 36.26
C ARG A 223 0.44 -38.18 37.06
N PRO A 224 0.71 -37.75 38.30
CA PRO A 224 1.72 -38.39 39.15
C PRO A 224 1.45 -39.86 39.47
N ASP A 225 0.19 -40.32 39.36
CA ASP A 225 -0.23 -41.70 39.60
C ASP A 225 -0.22 -42.58 38.33
N TYR A 226 0.18 -42.03 37.18
CA TYR A 226 0.29 -42.79 35.94
C TYR A 226 1.48 -43.77 35.99
N SER A 227 1.21 -45.05 35.76
CA SER A 227 2.24 -46.09 35.67
C SER A 227 2.62 -46.32 34.20
N PRO A 228 3.88 -46.03 33.79
CA PRO A 228 4.31 -46.19 32.40
C PRO A 228 4.57 -47.67 32.02
N GLY A 229 4.30 -48.62 32.91
CA GLY A 229 4.44 -50.06 32.64
C GLY A 229 5.88 -50.59 32.67
N PHE A 230 6.86 -49.77 33.06
CA PHE A 230 8.25 -50.18 33.26
C PHE A 230 8.87 -49.51 34.50
N SER A 231 9.93 -50.10 35.06
CA SER A 231 10.65 -49.59 36.24
C SER A 231 12.14 -49.94 36.18
N PRO A 232 13.06 -49.05 36.63
CA PRO A 232 12.80 -47.72 37.21
C PRO A 232 12.38 -46.70 36.14
N ALA A 233 11.40 -45.86 36.47
CA ALA A 233 10.93 -44.77 35.63
C ALA A 233 10.89 -43.47 36.42
N PHE A 234 11.22 -42.37 35.76
CA PHE A 234 11.08 -41.01 36.27
C PHE A 234 10.19 -40.22 35.31
N ALA A 235 9.30 -39.39 35.84
CA ALA A 235 8.47 -38.48 35.05
C ALA A 235 8.61 -37.06 35.59
N ALA A 236 8.72 -36.10 34.69
CA ALA A 236 8.72 -34.68 35.00
C ALA A 236 7.56 -34.02 34.23
N PHE A 237 6.75 -33.23 34.91
CA PHE A 237 5.62 -32.51 34.33
C PHE A 237 5.84 -31.00 34.47
N SER A 238 5.48 -30.23 33.45
CA SER A 238 5.44 -28.78 33.52
C SER A 238 4.11 -28.31 32.92
N PHE A 239 3.40 -27.45 33.62
CA PHE A 239 2.12 -26.88 33.20
C PHE A 239 2.25 -25.36 33.09
N GLY A 240 1.84 -24.81 31.95
CA GLY A 240 1.85 -23.37 31.69
C GLY A 240 1.91 -23.07 30.20
N ALA A 241 1.38 -21.92 29.78
CA ALA A 241 1.64 -21.38 28.45
C ALA A 241 3.05 -20.77 28.45
N PRO A 242 4.07 -21.42 27.85
CA PRO A 242 5.39 -20.83 27.82
C PRO A 242 5.35 -19.57 26.94
N HIS A 243 5.72 -18.42 27.50
CA HIS A 243 5.88 -17.19 26.73
C HIS A 243 7.21 -17.18 25.93
N PHE A 244 7.96 -18.30 25.91
CA PHE A 244 9.21 -18.60 25.20
C PHE A 244 10.36 -17.56 25.31
N LYS A 245 10.14 -16.47 26.03
CA LYS A 245 11.07 -15.36 26.27
C LYS A 245 10.83 -14.82 27.67
N GLY A 246 11.80 -14.95 28.57
CA GLY A 246 11.72 -14.33 29.89
C GLY A 246 12.47 -15.09 30.97
N MET A 247 12.70 -14.41 32.09
CA MET A 247 13.42 -14.99 33.22
C MET A 247 12.53 -15.88 34.07
N SER A 248 12.94 -17.14 34.26
CA SER A 248 12.36 -18.00 35.30
C SER A 248 12.87 -17.56 36.67
N GLN A 249 11.97 -17.28 37.61
CA GLN A 249 12.35 -16.88 38.97
C GLN A 249 13.08 -18.04 39.69
N TYR A 250 12.54 -19.26 39.65
CA TYR A 250 13.22 -20.44 40.21
C TYR A 250 14.52 -20.78 39.49
N GLY A 251 14.56 -20.65 38.16
CA GLY A 251 15.79 -20.85 37.42
C GLY A 251 16.86 -19.79 37.72
N ALA A 252 16.47 -18.53 37.91
CA ALA A 252 17.35 -17.46 38.37
C ALA A 252 17.88 -17.74 39.78
N PHE A 253 17.03 -18.25 40.67
CA PHE A 253 17.44 -18.70 42.01
C PHE A 253 18.46 -19.83 41.95
N GLY A 254 18.24 -20.83 41.10
CA GLY A 254 19.22 -21.91 40.86
C GLY A 254 20.56 -21.39 40.34
N ARG A 255 20.55 -20.44 39.39
CA ARG A 255 21.76 -19.79 38.86
C ARG A 255 22.50 -18.96 39.92
N ALA A 256 21.77 -18.21 40.75
CA ALA A 256 22.34 -17.46 41.86
C ALA A 256 23.05 -18.40 42.85
N LYS A 257 22.42 -19.51 43.21
CA LYS A 257 23.02 -20.55 44.07
C LYS A 257 24.23 -21.24 43.43
N ALA A 258 24.28 -21.29 42.10
CA ALA A 258 25.44 -21.75 41.35
C ALA A 258 26.56 -20.69 41.25
N GLY A 259 26.41 -19.53 41.90
CA GLY A 259 27.41 -18.46 41.97
C GLY A 259 27.36 -17.44 40.83
N GLN A 260 26.33 -17.47 39.98
CA GLN A 260 26.15 -16.45 38.94
C GLN A 260 25.67 -15.14 39.56
N ASN A 261 26.27 -14.02 39.14
CA ASN A 261 25.81 -12.69 39.52
C ASN A 261 24.56 -12.28 38.72
N TYR A 262 23.88 -11.22 39.16
CA TYR A 262 22.64 -10.77 38.54
C TYR A 262 22.79 -10.41 37.05
N GLU A 263 23.94 -9.89 36.61
CA GLU A 263 24.18 -9.57 35.20
C GLU A 263 24.27 -10.84 34.34
N GLN A 264 24.98 -11.86 34.82
CA GLN A 264 25.08 -13.16 34.17
C GLN A 264 23.72 -13.84 34.08
N ILE A 265 22.91 -13.74 35.14
CA ILE A 265 21.54 -14.26 35.15
C ILE A 265 20.70 -13.54 34.09
N LEU A 266 20.73 -12.20 34.06
CA LEU A 266 19.98 -11.41 33.08
C LEU A 266 20.40 -11.73 31.64
N ARG A 267 21.70 -11.80 31.34
CA ARG A 267 22.20 -12.18 30.00
C ARG A 267 21.81 -13.61 29.62
N ALA A 268 21.79 -14.54 30.57
CA ALA A 268 21.37 -15.91 30.30
C ALA A 268 19.90 -16.03 29.89
N TYR A 269 19.02 -15.14 30.37
CA TYR A 269 17.59 -15.16 30.05
C TYR A 269 17.18 -14.23 28.91
N TYR A 270 17.89 -13.11 28.74
CA TYR A 270 17.53 -12.08 27.75
C TYR A 270 18.52 -12.01 26.56
N GLY A 271 19.58 -12.82 26.58
CA GLY A 271 20.60 -12.93 25.54
C GLY A 271 21.81 -12.02 25.76
N GLU A 272 22.93 -12.33 25.10
CA GLU A 272 24.18 -11.56 25.20
C GLU A 272 24.11 -10.16 24.57
N GLY A 273 23.06 -9.89 23.76
CA GLY A 273 22.85 -8.59 23.12
C GLY A 273 22.25 -7.51 24.03
N VAL A 274 21.95 -7.83 25.30
CA VAL A 274 21.38 -6.86 26.24
C VAL A 274 22.46 -6.13 27.04
N GLU A 275 22.21 -4.85 27.27
CA GLU A 275 23.13 -3.97 28.00
C GLU A 275 22.47 -3.51 29.30
N ILE A 276 23.17 -3.68 30.44
CA ILE A 276 22.68 -3.20 31.73
C ILE A 276 23.27 -1.80 31.95
N LYS A 277 22.41 -0.79 31.95
CA LYS A 277 22.80 0.63 32.04
C LYS A 277 22.12 1.31 33.21
N ASP A 278 22.72 2.41 33.64
CA ASP A 278 22.11 3.33 34.58
C ASP A 278 20.99 4.12 33.90
N HIS A 279 19.86 4.22 34.59
CA HIS A 279 18.71 5.02 34.22
C HIS A 279 18.35 5.96 35.37
N ASN A 280 17.62 7.03 35.06
CA ASN A 280 17.21 8.00 36.07
C ASN A 280 16.25 7.31 37.10
N PRO A 281 16.65 7.20 38.38
CA PRO A 281 15.89 6.53 39.43
C PRO A 281 14.61 7.28 39.82
N ASP A 282 14.52 8.57 39.47
CA ASP A 282 13.42 9.47 39.83
C ASP A 282 12.36 9.56 38.71
N VAL A 283 12.47 8.72 37.68
CA VAL A 283 11.44 8.60 36.63
C VAL A 283 10.14 8.10 37.26
N GLN A 284 9.04 8.72 36.87
CA GLN A 284 7.72 8.46 37.42
C GLN A 284 7.08 7.25 36.72
N ILE A 285 6.69 6.27 37.53
CA ILE A 285 5.94 5.07 37.12
C ILE A 285 4.52 5.18 37.68
N THR A 286 3.54 5.17 36.78
CA THR A 286 2.12 5.16 37.12
C THR A 286 1.65 3.73 37.29
N VAL A 287 1.18 3.40 38.49
CA VAL A 287 0.57 2.11 38.83
C VAL A 287 -0.94 2.28 38.88
N GLU A 288 -1.65 1.57 38.01
CA GLU A 288 -3.12 1.66 37.91
C GLU A 288 -3.76 1.29 39.25
N GLY A 289 -4.60 2.19 39.78
CA GLY A 289 -5.29 2.01 41.07
C GLY A 289 -4.49 2.39 42.31
N TYR A 290 -3.17 2.67 42.20
CA TYR A 290 -2.31 3.00 43.35
C TYR A 290 -1.59 4.34 43.24
N GLY A 291 -1.57 4.97 42.06
CA GLY A 291 -1.01 6.31 41.84
C GLY A 291 0.37 6.27 41.21
N THR A 292 1.15 7.34 41.37
CA THR A 292 2.46 7.49 40.73
C THR A 292 3.58 7.42 41.76
N TYR A 293 4.61 6.63 41.46
CA TYR A 293 5.79 6.42 42.30
C TYR A 293 7.05 6.68 41.48
N SER A 294 8.18 7.02 42.12
CA SER A 294 9.46 6.98 41.41
C SER A 294 9.81 5.53 41.04
N LEU A 295 10.70 5.34 40.07
CA LEU A 295 11.13 4.02 39.59
C LEU A 295 11.63 3.12 40.74
N GLU A 296 12.36 3.71 41.70
CA GLU A 296 12.87 3.00 42.86
C GLU A 296 11.78 2.67 43.89
N GLU A 297 10.87 3.61 44.16
CA GLU A 297 9.74 3.36 45.05
C GLU A 297 8.80 2.29 44.47
N TYR A 298 8.60 2.30 43.15
CA TYR A 298 7.91 1.23 42.44
C TYR A 298 8.62 -0.12 42.62
N ALA A 299 9.93 -0.18 42.39
CA ALA A 299 10.70 -1.42 42.50
C ALA A 299 10.67 -2.05 43.91
N LYS A 300 10.66 -1.23 44.98
CA LYS A 300 10.55 -1.70 46.37
C LYS A 300 9.20 -2.34 46.73
N ARG A 301 8.18 -2.12 45.91
CA ARG A 301 6.77 -2.53 46.15
C ARG A 301 6.35 -3.76 45.34
N ILE A 302 7.33 -4.49 44.81
CA ILE A 302 7.13 -5.72 44.03
C ILE A 302 7.18 -6.93 44.94
N TYR A 303 6.15 -7.78 44.89
CA TYR A 303 6.00 -8.90 45.81
C TYR A 303 6.23 -10.30 45.21
N GLU A 304 6.60 -10.38 43.93
CA GLU A 304 6.82 -11.61 43.15
C GLU A 304 7.71 -12.68 43.82
N MET A 305 8.99 -12.38 44.09
CA MET A 305 9.93 -13.39 44.61
C MET A 305 10.03 -13.37 46.14
N PRO A 306 10.01 -14.51 46.86
CA PRO A 306 10.14 -14.52 48.32
C PRO A 306 11.44 -13.85 48.80
N GLY A 307 11.34 -12.97 49.80
CA GLY A 307 12.52 -12.30 50.36
C GLY A 307 13.50 -13.26 51.07
N SER A 308 13.00 -14.39 51.57
CA SER A 308 13.83 -15.43 52.22
C SER A 308 14.87 -16.03 51.28
N TRP A 309 14.66 -15.95 49.96
CA TRP A 309 15.63 -16.44 48.98
C TRP A 309 16.97 -15.73 49.09
N GLY A 310 17.00 -14.48 49.58
CA GLY A 310 18.25 -13.78 49.85
C GLY A 310 19.15 -14.53 50.84
N ASP A 311 18.57 -15.11 51.88
CA ASP A 311 19.28 -15.85 52.92
C ASP A 311 19.67 -17.27 52.47
N GLU A 312 19.00 -17.79 51.44
CA GLU A 312 19.23 -19.12 50.86
C GLU A 312 20.26 -19.13 49.71
N GLY A 313 21.03 -18.04 49.55
CA GLY A 313 22.01 -17.86 48.48
C GLY A 313 21.42 -17.31 47.17
N GLY A 314 20.18 -16.83 47.19
CA GLY A 314 19.43 -16.31 46.05
C GLY A 314 19.45 -14.79 45.89
N MET A 315 20.33 -14.07 46.60
CA MET A 315 20.38 -12.61 46.57
C MET A 315 20.56 -12.06 45.14
N GLU A 316 21.41 -12.69 44.32
CA GLU A 316 21.62 -12.31 42.93
C GLU A 316 20.38 -12.51 42.05
N ALA A 317 19.51 -13.46 42.39
CA ALA A 317 18.23 -13.64 41.71
C ALA A 317 17.24 -12.51 42.07
N LEU A 318 17.21 -12.07 43.33
CA LEU A 318 16.39 -10.92 43.75
C LEU A 318 16.86 -9.63 43.03
N LYS A 319 18.17 -9.45 42.90
CA LYS A 319 18.78 -8.35 42.13
C LYS A 319 18.38 -8.40 40.65
N ALA A 320 18.48 -9.57 40.02
CA ALA A 320 18.10 -9.75 38.63
C ALA A 320 16.61 -9.41 38.41
N GLN A 321 15.73 -9.85 39.32
CA GLN A 321 14.31 -9.53 39.27
C GLN A 321 14.03 -8.04 39.48
N ALA A 322 14.74 -7.36 40.39
CA ALA A 322 14.60 -5.92 40.57
C ALA A 322 14.95 -5.13 39.30
N VAL A 323 16.05 -5.49 38.64
CA VAL A 323 16.48 -4.89 37.36
C VAL A 323 15.49 -5.20 36.24
N ALA A 324 15.03 -6.44 36.13
CA ALA A 324 14.01 -6.83 35.15
C ALA A 324 12.70 -6.04 35.37
N ALA A 325 12.23 -5.91 36.61
CA ALA A 325 10.99 -5.18 36.87
C ALA A 325 11.06 -3.70 36.49
N ARG A 326 12.19 -3.02 36.76
CA ARG A 326 12.41 -1.63 36.31
C ARG A 326 12.34 -1.53 34.78
N SER A 327 13.02 -2.45 34.10
CA SER A 327 13.11 -2.49 32.63
C SER A 327 11.74 -2.72 31.99
N TYR A 328 10.97 -3.66 32.54
CA TYR A 328 9.61 -3.94 32.11
C TYR A 328 8.69 -2.72 32.25
N ALA A 329 8.74 -2.01 33.39
CA ALA A 329 7.95 -0.80 33.60
C ALA A 329 8.31 0.32 32.63
N LEU A 330 9.60 0.53 32.36
CA LEU A 330 10.07 1.54 31.42
C LEU A 330 9.74 1.20 29.97
N ALA A 331 9.87 -0.06 29.57
CA ALA A 331 9.55 -0.53 28.22
C ALA A 331 8.06 -0.36 27.87
N ARG A 332 7.18 -0.32 28.89
CA ARG A 332 5.74 -0.06 28.75
C ARG A 332 5.37 1.43 28.80
N GLY A 333 6.36 2.32 28.71
CA GLY A 333 6.14 3.76 28.76
C GLY A 333 5.82 4.30 30.16
N GLY A 334 6.19 3.57 31.22
CA GLY A 334 6.02 4.01 32.60
C GLY A 334 4.63 3.77 33.19
N SER A 335 3.76 2.98 32.54
CA SER A 335 2.45 2.60 33.08
C SER A 335 2.35 1.08 33.29
N ILE A 336 1.94 0.67 34.50
CA ILE A 336 1.85 -0.73 34.94
C ILE A 336 0.47 -1.00 35.57
N CYS A 337 -0.16 -2.10 35.17
CA CYS A 337 -1.36 -2.61 35.85
C CYS A 337 -0.97 -3.33 37.15
N ALA A 338 -1.80 -3.24 38.20
CA ALA A 338 -1.48 -3.83 39.51
C ALA A 338 -1.96 -5.30 39.67
N THR A 339 -2.41 -5.92 38.58
CA THR A 339 -2.85 -7.32 38.56
C THR A 339 -1.73 -8.24 38.08
N GLU A 340 -1.92 -9.56 38.26
CA GLU A 340 -1.01 -10.62 37.79
C GLU A 340 -0.77 -10.57 36.27
N SER A 341 -1.60 -9.85 35.52
CA SER A 341 -1.40 -9.56 34.09
C SER A 341 -0.17 -8.67 33.82
N CYS A 342 0.28 -7.87 34.79
CA CYS A 342 1.51 -7.08 34.66
C CYS A 342 2.50 -7.33 35.80
N GLN A 343 2.08 -7.17 37.06
CA GLN A 343 2.95 -7.36 38.22
C GLN A 343 2.16 -7.39 39.54
N VAL A 344 2.53 -8.26 40.47
CA VAL A 344 2.03 -8.20 41.86
C VAL A 344 2.66 -7.03 42.61
N PHE A 345 1.94 -5.91 42.62
CA PHE A 345 2.27 -4.69 43.35
C PHE A 345 1.50 -4.59 44.67
N LYS A 346 2.13 -4.08 45.74
CA LYS A 346 1.44 -3.72 46.99
C LYS A 346 1.81 -2.30 47.43
N PRO A 347 0.89 -1.58 48.11
CA PRO A 347 1.12 -0.18 48.49
C PRO A 347 2.26 0.03 49.49
N SER A 348 2.53 -0.96 50.34
CA SER A 348 3.64 -0.93 51.30
C SER A 348 4.91 -1.51 50.67
N PRO A 349 6.10 -0.93 50.94
CA PRO A 349 7.37 -1.54 50.57
C PRO A 349 7.55 -2.92 51.22
N LYS A 350 8.18 -3.84 50.50
CA LYS A 350 8.38 -5.23 50.97
C LYS A 350 9.40 -5.37 52.10
N GLY A 351 10.42 -4.50 52.11
CA GLY A 351 11.48 -4.51 53.11
C GLY A 351 12.42 -5.73 53.03
N GLY A 352 13.33 -5.82 54.01
CA GLY A 352 14.28 -6.92 54.14
C GLY A 352 15.20 -7.10 52.93
N ASN A 353 15.51 -8.35 52.60
CA ASN A 353 16.39 -8.73 51.48
C ASN A 353 15.91 -8.22 50.12
N TRP A 354 14.59 -8.04 49.92
CA TRP A 354 14.08 -7.46 48.68
C TRP A 354 14.49 -6.00 48.54
N GLU A 355 14.29 -5.20 49.58
CA GLU A 355 14.70 -3.80 49.56
C GLU A 355 16.21 -3.66 49.42
N GLU A 356 16.99 -4.54 50.05
CA GLU A 356 18.44 -4.58 49.86
C GLU A 356 18.83 -4.87 48.40
N ALA A 357 18.20 -5.86 47.76
CA ALA A 357 18.44 -6.18 46.35
C ALA A 357 18.09 -5.00 45.42
N VAL A 358 16.98 -4.31 45.69
CA VAL A 358 16.57 -3.11 44.96
C VAL A 358 17.61 -2.01 45.14
N ASN A 359 18.05 -1.72 46.37
CA ASN A 359 19.04 -0.68 46.66
C ASN A 359 20.42 -0.99 46.03
N GLN A 360 20.87 -2.24 46.09
CA GLN A 360 22.14 -2.65 45.48
C GLN A 360 22.14 -2.58 43.95
N THR A 361 20.96 -2.59 43.32
CA THR A 361 20.78 -2.45 41.86
C THR A 361 20.13 -1.13 41.47
N ARG A 362 20.19 -0.12 42.33
CA ARG A 362 19.52 1.17 42.14
C ARG A 362 19.85 1.76 40.77
N GLY A 363 18.81 2.11 40.01
CA GLY A 363 18.94 2.70 38.68
C GLY A 363 19.40 1.75 37.57
N LYS A 364 19.69 0.46 37.84
CA LYS A 364 20.09 -0.49 36.80
C LYS A 364 18.88 -0.98 36.01
N VAL A 365 18.97 -0.88 34.68
CA VAL A 365 17.93 -1.22 33.70
C VAL A 365 18.55 -1.95 32.50
N VAL A 366 17.85 -2.93 31.96
CA VAL A 366 18.21 -3.66 30.75
C VAL A 366 17.79 -2.87 29.50
N TYR A 367 18.72 -2.68 28.58
CA TYR A 367 18.52 -2.05 27.27
C TYR A 367 18.81 -3.04 26.15
N ALA A 368 18.09 -2.88 25.05
CA ALA A 368 18.43 -3.50 23.76
C ALA A 368 18.18 -2.48 22.66
N ASN A 369 19.08 -2.38 21.68
CA ASN A 369 18.97 -1.45 20.55
C ASN A 369 18.70 0.01 20.97
N GLY A 370 19.27 0.47 22.09
CA GLY A 370 19.14 1.84 22.57
C GLY A 370 17.86 2.18 23.34
N ALA A 371 16.94 1.23 23.55
CA ALA A 371 15.70 1.42 24.31
C ALA A 371 15.61 0.44 25.50
N PRO A 372 14.85 0.79 26.57
CA PRO A 372 14.55 -0.15 27.66
C PRO A 372 13.93 -1.44 27.12
N PHE A 373 14.49 -2.58 27.52
CA PHE A 373 14.09 -3.89 27.02
C PHE A 373 12.89 -4.44 27.79
N SER A 374 11.95 -5.08 27.08
CA SER A 374 10.78 -5.71 27.69
C SER A 374 11.17 -7.06 28.31
N THR A 375 11.56 -7.02 29.58
CA THR A 375 12.01 -8.17 30.36
C THR A 375 10.85 -8.90 31.04
N TRP A 376 10.22 -9.82 30.32
CA TRP A 376 9.19 -10.71 30.87
C TRP A 376 9.80 -11.70 31.86
N TYR A 377 9.07 -12.06 32.91
CA TYR A 377 9.47 -13.11 33.87
C TYR A 377 8.24 -13.84 34.40
N ALA A 378 8.45 -15.05 34.91
CA ALA A 378 7.42 -15.87 35.54
C ALA A 378 8.02 -16.74 36.65
N SER A 379 7.16 -17.22 37.56
CA SER A 379 7.55 -18.10 38.67
C SER A 379 8.37 -19.31 38.17
N THR A 380 7.77 -20.12 37.29
CA THR A 380 8.42 -21.26 36.66
C THR A 380 8.13 -21.22 35.16
N SER A 381 9.17 -21.25 34.31
CA SER A 381 9.00 -21.40 32.87
C SER A 381 8.89 -22.88 32.52
N GLY A 382 7.92 -23.25 31.67
CA GLY A 382 7.90 -24.59 31.06
C GLY A 382 9.19 -24.80 30.27
N GLY A 383 9.95 -25.84 30.64
CA GLY A 383 11.24 -26.11 30.03
C GLY A 383 11.10 -26.63 28.61
N TYR A 384 11.91 -26.10 27.70
CA TYR A 384 12.42 -26.88 26.57
C TYR A 384 13.88 -27.17 26.90
N LEU A 385 14.24 -28.45 27.02
CA LEU A 385 15.62 -28.90 27.16
C LEU A 385 16.29 -28.96 25.78
#